data_AF-A0A5N7ILN3-F1
#
_entry.id   AF-A0A5N7ILN3-F1
#
_cell.length_a   1.000
_cell.length_b   1.000
_cell.length_c   1.000
_cell.angle_alpha   90.00
_cell.angle_beta   90.00
_cell.angle_gamma   90.00
#
_symmetry.space_group_name_H-M   'P 1'
#
loop_
_entity.id
_entity.type
_entity.pdbx_description
1 polymer ?
#
loop_
_entity_poly.entity_id
_entity_poly.type
_entity_poly.pdbx_seq_one_letter_code
_entity_poly.pdbx_strand_id
1 'polypeptide(L)'
;MGDLYVEAFDPKRKKYYFNNCHENFCYKTRHGICSLDLTEGEIKSIPIEVHPMKDNVNYCRDIYKSIIKNRQQYPVYISSNKCDHYTVKDGQYRTCIASKKGLKLRAQVSQNDKICSVCYRENSIKNSINDIENRGKKNIFRKTIFHKILKKELQSNFNYSLDKWKKDLSDYEAEKERDFREF
;
A
#
# COMPACT_ATOMS: atom_id res chain seq x y z
N MET A 1 -14.38 3.75 -19.75
CA MET A 1 -14.54 4.12 -18.32
C MET A 1 -14.41 5.63 -18.22
N GLY A 2 -15.42 6.29 -17.66
CA GLY A 2 -15.39 7.74 -17.47
C GLY A 2 -14.80 8.09 -16.10
N ASP A 3 -14.09 9.20 -16.03
CA ASP A 3 -13.69 9.80 -14.77
C ASP A 3 -14.84 10.67 -14.25
N LEU A 4 -15.24 10.47 -12.99
CA LEU A 4 -16.25 11.28 -12.32
C LEU A 4 -15.57 12.35 -11.47
N TYR A 5 -15.92 13.61 -11.71
CA TYR A 5 -15.52 14.69 -10.83
C TYR A 5 -16.46 14.76 -9.62
N VAL A 6 -15.89 14.76 -8.42
CA VAL A 6 -16.60 14.77 -7.13
C VAL A 6 -16.13 15.97 -6.32
N GLU A 7 -17.00 16.96 -6.12
CA GLU A 7 -16.67 18.19 -5.38
C GLU A 7 -16.40 17.94 -3.89
N ALA A 8 -17.07 16.94 -3.30
CA ALA A 8 -17.07 16.69 -1.87
C ALA A 8 -16.81 15.20 -1.55
N PHE A 9 -15.68 14.69 -2.03
CA PHE A 9 -15.21 13.33 -1.75
C PHE A 9 -14.79 13.21 -0.28
N ASP A 10 -15.40 12.27 0.43
CA ASP A 10 -15.02 11.92 1.80
C ASP A 10 -14.00 10.77 1.78
N PRO A 11 -12.75 10.98 2.22
CA PRO A 11 -11.76 9.92 2.24
C PRO A 11 -11.93 8.92 3.39
N LYS A 12 -12.78 9.20 4.39
CA LYS A 12 -13.05 8.28 5.51
C LYS A 12 -13.81 7.04 5.07
N ARG A 13 -13.68 5.99 5.88
CA ARG A 13 -14.32 4.67 5.76
C ARG A 13 -14.02 4.00 4.42
N LYS A 14 -12.80 4.19 3.93
CA LYS A 14 -12.30 3.66 2.67
C LYS A 14 -10.95 3.04 2.91
N LYS A 15 -10.66 2.00 2.11
CA LYS A 15 -9.45 1.20 2.21
C LYS A 15 -8.49 1.60 1.10
N TYR A 16 -7.29 2.00 1.47
CA TYR A 16 -6.25 2.45 0.56
C TYR A 16 -5.00 1.62 0.74
N TYR A 17 -4.24 1.48 -0.35
CA TYR A 17 -2.82 1.18 -0.27
C TYR A 17 -2.07 2.42 -0.70
N PHE A 18 -1.29 2.96 0.22
CA PHE A 18 -0.46 4.12 0.00
C PHE A 18 0.86 3.66 -0.59
N ASN A 19 1.31 4.30 -1.66
CA ASN A 19 2.58 3.93 -2.27
C ASN A 19 3.73 4.39 -1.37
N ASN A 20 4.71 3.50 -1.17
CA ASN A 20 5.99 3.79 -0.54
C ASN A 20 5.88 4.38 0.88
N CYS A 21 5.04 3.81 1.75
CA CYS A 21 4.93 4.21 3.16
C CYS A 21 6.07 3.64 4.03
N HIS A 22 7.33 3.86 3.63
CA HIS A 22 8.53 3.48 4.39
C HIS A 22 8.93 4.56 5.42
N GLU A 23 10.05 4.35 6.12
CA GLU A 23 10.45 5.11 7.33
C GLU A 23 10.44 6.64 7.15
N ASN A 24 10.74 7.15 5.96
CA ASN A 24 10.78 8.61 5.68
C ASN A 24 9.58 9.13 4.88
N PHE A 25 8.47 8.38 4.86
CA PHE A 25 7.27 8.79 4.13
C PHE A 25 6.59 10.02 4.75
N CYS A 26 6.47 10.06 6.08
CA CYS A 26 5.95 11.20 6.82
C CYS A 26 6.48 11.21 8.27
N TYR A 27 6.23 12.30 9.02
CA TYR A 27 6.70 12.41 10.41
C TYR A 27 6.28 11.22 11.28
N LYS A 28 5.07 10.66 11.07
CA LYS A 28 4.60 9.47 11.78
C LYS A 28 5.43 8.23 11.49
N THR A 29 5.83 8.00 10.24
CA THR A 29 6.60 6.78 9.90
C THR A 29 7.99 6.81 10.51
N ARG A 30 8.57 8.01 10.68
CA ARG A 30 9.91 8.19 11.27
C ARG A 30 9.88 8.24 12.80
N HIS A 31 8.88 8.87 13.39
CA HIS A 31 8.84 9.18 14.83
C HIS A 31 7.74 8.46 15.61
N GLY A 32 6.90 7.65 14.95
CA GLY A 32 5.79 6.92 15.57
C GLY A 32 4.53 7.77 15.85
N ILE A 33 4.65 9.10 15.94
CA ILE A 33 3.56 10.03 16.24
C ILE A 33 3.19 10.91 15.03
N CYS A 34 1.91 11.17 14.81
CA CYS A 34 1.49 12.05 13.70
C CYS A 34 1.75 13.51 14.03
N SER A 35 2.40 14.25 13.13
CA SER A 35 2.65 15.68 13.35
C SER A 35 1.39 16.54 13.43
N LEU A 36 0.26 16.05 12.91
CA LEU A 36 -1.04 16.72 13.04
C LEU A 36 -1.69 16.54 14.42
N ASP A 37 -1.20 15.61 15.23
CA ASP A 37 -1.66 15.34 16.58
C ASP A 37 -0.81 16.11 17.63
N LEU A 38 0.34 16.65 17.24
CA LEU A 38 1.20 17.49 18.09
C LEU A 38 0.63 18.90 18.31
N THR A 39 0.82 19.41 19.51
CA THR A 39 0.57 20.80 19.92
C THR A 39 1.67 21.75 19.40
N GLU A 40 1.37 23.04 19.33
CA GLU A 40 2.36 24.06 18.95
C GLU A 40 3.53 24.16 19.95
N GLY A 41 3.29 23.84 21.23
CA GLY A 41 4.34 23.81 22.25
C GLY A 41 5.35 22.69 22.01
N GLU A 42 4.86 21.47 21.72
CA GLU A 42 5.72 20.33 21.37
C GLU A 42 6.54 20.62 20.11
N ILE A 43 5.94 21.27 19.11
CA ILE A 43 6.62 21.58 17.85
C ILE A 43 7.78 22.55 18.04
N LYS A 44 7.61 23.57 18.89
CA LYS A 44 8.69 24.54 19.18
C LYS A 44 9.92 23.89 19.82
N SER A 45 9.75 22.74 20.46
CA SER A 45 10.86 21.98 21.05
C SER A 45 11.61 21.10 20.05
N ILE A 46 11.03 20.87 18.86
CA ILE A 46 11.65 20.04 17.82
C ILE A 46 12.72 20.87 17.10
N PRO A 47 13.97 20.35 16.99
CA PRO A 47 15.04 21.03 16.27
C PRO A 47 14.66 21.32 14.81
N ILE A 48 15.04 22.49 14.33
CA ILE A 48 14.84 22.87 12.93
C ILE A 48 15.81 22.05 12.07
N GLU A 49 15.27 21.29 11.12
CA GLU A 49 16.07 20.58 10.13
C GLU A 49 16.54 21.53 9.02
N VAL A 50 17.81 21.43 8.63
CA VAL A 50 18.42 22.26 7.57
C VAL A 50 17.88 21.88 6.18
N HIS A 51 17.54 20.60 5.97
CA HIS A 51 17.01 20.08 4.72
C HIS A 51 15.73 19.28 4.97
N PRO A 52 14.60 19.97 5.22
CA PRO A 52 13.35 19.29 5.56
C PRO A 52 12.84 18.49 4.37
N MET A 53 12.60 17.19 4.59
CA MET A 53 11.94 16.32 3.62
C MET A 53 10.46 16.13 4.01
N LYS A 54 9.77 15.15 3.39
CA LYS A 54 8.33 14.91 3.60
C LYS A 54 8.00 14.35 4.99
N ASP A 55 9.01 13.86 5.69
CA ASP A 55 8.99 13.41 7.06
C ASP A 55 9.16 14.54 8.08
N ASN A 56 9.42 15.78 7.66
CA ASN A 56 9.51 16.91 8.56
C ASN A 56 8.18 17.17 9.31
N VAL A 57 8.27 17.63 10.57
CA VAL A 57 7.11 17.90 11.43
C VAL A 57 6.11 18.87 10.78
N ASN A 58 6.60 19.87 10.04
CA ASN A 58 5.75 20.89 9.43
C ASN A 58 5.14 20.46 8.10
N TYR A 59 5.69 19.44 7.41
CA TYR A 59 5.27 19.09 6.05
C TYR A 59 3.75 18.85 5.91
N CYS A 60 3.19 17.92 6.69
CA CYS A 60 1.74 17.66 6.68
C CYS A 60 0.92 18.83 7.25
N ARG A 61 1.50 19.59 8.20
CA ARG A 61 0.82 20.74 8.82
C ARG A 61 0.68 21.89 7.85
N ASP A 62 1.69 22.14 7.01
CA ASP A 62 1.69 23.18 6.00
C ASP A 62 0.73 22.84 4.86
N ILE A 63 0.66 21.56 4.47
CA ILE A 63 -0.38 21.09 3.55
C ILE A 63 -1.77 21.33 4.16
N TYR A 64 -1.99 20.98 5.43
CA TYR A 64 -3.27 21.23 6.11
C TYR A 64 -3.62 22.73 6.15
N LYS A 65 -2.68 23.59 6.59
CA LYS A 65 -2.84 25.05 6.60
C LYS A 65 -3.16 25.59 5.21
N SER A 66 -2.49 25.09 4.17
CA SER A 66 -2.74 25.48 2.78
C SER A 66 -4.15 25.10 2.33
N ILE A 67 -4.61 23.88 2.63
CA ILE A 67 -5.99 23.45 2.33
C ILE A 67 -7.02 24.35 3.01
N ILE A 68 -6.81 24.72 4.27
CA ILE A 68 -7.74 25.59 5.02
C ILE A 68 -7.72 27.02 4.48
N LYS A 69 -6.53 27.60 4.26
CA LYS A 69 -6.37 29.00 3.86
C LYS A 69 -6.78 29.25 2.41
N ASN A 70 -6.30 28.41 1.49
CA ASN A 70 -6.42 28.65 0.05
C ASN A 70 -7.54 27.85 -0.59
N ARG A 71 -8.28 27.06 0.20
CA ARG A 71 -9.06 25.92 -0.26
C ARG A 71 -8.15 24.91 -0.98
N GLN A 72 -8.66 23.71 -1.25
CA GLN A 72 -7.92 22.76 -2.07
C GLN A 72 -7.74 23.33 -3.47
N GLN A 73 -6.51 23.59 -3.91
CA GLN A 73 -6.25 24.18 -5.25
C GLN A 73 -6.40 23.16 -6.39
N TYR A 74 -5.93 21.93 -6.17
CA TYR A 74 -5.95 20.85 -7.17
C TYR A 74 -6.75 19.65 -6.67
N PRO A 75 -7.54 18.97 -7.51
CA PRO A 75 -8.23 17.75 -7.11
C PRO A 75 -7.23 16.65 -6.70
N VAL A 76 -7.71 15.66 -5.95
CA VAL A 76 -6.99 14.39 -5.76
C VAL A 76 -7.43 13.40 -6.84
N TYR A 77 -6.54 12.53 -7.27
CA TYR A 77 -6.81 11.58 -8.34
C TYR A 77 -6.87 10.18 -7.76
N ILE A 78 -8.03 9.54 -7.89
CA ILE A 78 -8.32 8.28 -7.22
C ILE A 78 -8.90 7.28 -8.23
N SER A 79 -8.54 6.01 -8.08
CA SER A 79 -9.26 4.89 -8.71
C SER A 79 -10.02 4.10 -7.66
N SER A 80 -11.31 3.89 -7.86
CA SER A 80 -12.09 2.88 -7.16
C SER A 80 -11.96 1.57 -7.93
N ASN A 81 -11.43 0.53 -7.30
CA ASN A 81 -11.12 -0.73 -7.97
C ASN A 81 -12.18 -1.80 -7.63
N LYS A 82 -12.30 -2.81 -8.49
CA LYS A 82 -13.23 -3.95 -8.31
C LYS A 82 -13.09 -4.69 -6.97
N CYS A 83 -11.92 -4.64 -6.33
CA CYS A 83 -11.65 -5.28 -5.03
C CYS A 83 -11.99 -4.39 -3.82
N ASP A 84 -12.79 -3.33 -3.98
CA ASP A 84 -13.18 -2.37 -2.93
C ASP A 84 -12.00 -1.58 -2.31
N HIS A 85 -10.85 -1.62 -2.96
CA HIS A 85 -9.69 -0.80 -2.60
C HIS A 85 -9.65 0.45 -3.46
N TYR A 86 -9.27 1.57 -2.86
CA TYR A 86 -8.99 2.82 -3.54
C TYR A 86 -7.48 2.96 -3.79
N THR A 87 -7.11 3.34 -5.00
CA THR A 87 -5.72 3.68 -5.36
C THR A 87 -5.60 5.17 -5.52
N VAL A 88 -4.73 5.80 -4.73
CA VAL A 88 -4.43 7.23 -4.88
C VAL A 88 -3.35 7.39 -5.94
N LYS A 89 -3.70 7.97 -7.08
CA LYS A 89 -2.76 8.29 -8.18
C LYS A 89 -1.98 9.57 -7.86
N ASP A 90 -2.66 10.55 -7.27
CA ASP A 90 -2.06 11.77 -6.74
C ASP A 90 -2.91 12.31 -5.58
N GLY A 91 -2.24 12.94 -4.61
CA GLY A 91 -2.88 13.52 -3.44
C GLY A 91 -2.88 12.63 -2.20
N GLN A 92 -1.93 11.69 -2.07
CA GLN A 92 -1.83 10.76 -0.94
C GLN A 92 -1.80 11.47 0.43
N TYR A 93 -0.97 12.52 0.57
CA TYR A 93 -0.93 13.34 1.79
C TYR A 93 -2.24 14.10 2.03
N ARG A 94 -2.80 14.74 0.99
CA ARG A 94 -4.08 15.46 1.07
C ARG A 94 -5.21 14.53 1.52
N THR A 95 -5.27 13.32 0.97
CA THR A 95 -6.25 12.27 1.31
C THR A 95 -6.13 11.86 2.77
N CYS A 96 -4.91 11.59 3.25
CA CYS A 96 -4.66 11.25 4.65
C CYS A 96 -5.01 12.38 5.61
N ILE A 97 -4.55 13.61 5.33
CA ILE A 97 -4.84 14.80 6.13
C ILE A 97 -6.34 15.04 6.23
N ALA A 98 -7.05 15.00 5.10
CA ALA A 98 -8.48 15.21 5.05
C ALA A 98 -9.23 14.15 5.86
N SER A 99 -8.82 12.89 5.76
CA SER A 99 -9.40 11.83 6.57
C SER A 99 -9.19 12.05 8.07
N LYS A 100 -7.95 12.36 8.48
CA LYS A 100 -7.61 12.65 9.89
C LYS A 100 -8.37 13.86 10.46
N LYS A 101 -8.58 14.91 9.66
CA LYS A 101 -9.18 16.17 10.09
C LYS A 101 -10.68 16.30 9.76
N GLY A 102 -11.29 15.26 9.16
CA GLY A 102 -12.70 15.27 8.78
C GLY A 102 -13.04 16.24 7.66
N LEU A 103 -12.10 16.50 6.75
CA LEU A 103 -12.31 17.35 5.58
C LEU A 103 -12.82 16.52 4.40
N LYS A 104 -13.59 17.18 3.53
CA LYS A 104 -13.93 16.67 2.19
C LYS A 104 -13.00 17.28 1.16
N LEU A 105 -12.71 16.54 0.10
CA LEU A 105 -11.82 16.95 -0.99
C LEU A 105 -12.56 16.96 -2.32
N ARG A 106 -12.16 17.84 -3.22
CA ARG A 106 -12.41 17.74 -4.65
C ARG A 106 -11.58 16.57 -5.20
N ALA A 107 -12.20 15.65 -5.92
CA ALA A 107 -11.55 14.45 -6.43
C ALA A 107 -11.99 14.14 -7.86
N GLN A 108 -11.06 13.60 -8.65
CA GLN A 108 -11.36 12.91 -9.89
C GLN A 108 -11.29 11.41 -9.62
N VAL A 109 -12.46 10.77 -9.62
CA VAL A 109 -12.63 9.36 -9.28
C VAL A 109 -12.86 8.57 -10.55
N SER A 110 -11.88 7.75 -10.90
CA SER A 110 -11.96 6.80 -12.00
C SER A 110 -12.50 5.46 -11.50
N GLN A 111 -13.46 4.88 -12.22
CA GLN A 111 -13.90 3.50 -11.97
C GLN A 111 -12.97 2.54 -12.70
N ASN A 112 -12.42 1.56 -11.98
CA ASN A 112 -11.54 0.54 -12.54
C ASN A 112 -12.13 -0.87 -12.28
N ASP A 113 -12.56 -1.53 -13.35
CA ASP A 113 -13.14 -2.88 -13.29
C ASP A 113 -12.08 -3.97 -13.01
N LYS A 114 -10.81 -3.59 -12.90
CA LYS A 114 -9.74 -4.47 -12.45
C LYS A 114 -9.54 -4.35 -10.95
N ILE A 115 -9.01 -5.39 -10.34
CA ILE A 115 -8.50 -5.33 -8.97
C ILE A 115 -7.29 -4.39 -8.90
N CYS A 116 -6.99 -3.84 -7.72
CA CYS A 116 -5.83 -2.97 -7.56
C CYS A 116 -4.51 -3.75 -7.77
N SER A 117 -3.43 -3.03 -8.07
CA SER A 117 -2.09 -3.62 -8.27
C SER A 117 -1.64 -4.47 -7.08
N VAL A 118 -2.04 -4.07 -5.86
CA VAL A 118 -1.69 -4.79 -4.63
C VAL A 118 -2.35 -6.16 -4.57
N CYS A 119 -3.68 -6.22 -4.71
CA CYS A 119 -4.41 -7.49 -4.76
C CYS A 119 -4.00 -8.35 -5.96
N TYR A 120 -3.69 -7.73 -7.10
CA TYR A 120 -3.20 -8.46 -8.27
C TYR A 120 -1.89 -9.17 -7.99
N ARG A 121 -0.91 -8.48 -7.40
CA ARG A 121 0.40 -9.07 -7.05
C ARG A 121 0.25 -10.19 -6.04
N GLU A 122 -0.56 -10.00 -5.00
CA GLU A 122 -0.86 -11.04 -4.01
C GLU A 122 -1.42 -12.32 -4.66
N ASN A 123 -2.42 -12.15 -5.54
CA ASN A 123 -3.03 -13.27 -6.27
C ASN A 123 -2.02 -13.95 -7.19
N SER A 124 -1.14 -13.21 -7.85
CA SER A 124 -0.09 -13.75 -8.71
C SER A 124 0.90 -14.63 -7.95
N ILE A 125 1.29 -14.23 -6.74
CA ILE A 125 2.17 -15.00 -5.86
C ILE A 125 1.44 -16.28 -5.42
N LYS A 126 0.19 -16.15 -4.95
CA LYS A 126 -0.65 -17.29 -4.52
C LYS A 126 -0.86 -18.32 -5.64
N ASN A 127 -1.10 -17.86 -6.87
CA ASN A 127 -1.22 -18.74 -8.03
C ASN A 127 0.08 -19.49 -8.33
N SER A 128 1.24 -18.84 -8.19
CA SER A 128 2.55 -19.47 -8.39
C SER A 128 2.81 -20.58 -7.36
N ILE A 129 2.42 -20.36 -6.10
CA ILE A 129 2.45 -21.39 -5.03
C ILE A 129 1.56 -22.58 -5.42
N ASN A 130 0.31 -22.32 -5.78
CA ASN A 130 -0.66 -23.36 -6.16
C ASN A 130 -0.17 -24.20 -7.35
N ASP A 131 0.43 -23.57 -8.36
CA ASP A 131 0.97 -24.27 -9.54
C ASP A 131 2.11 -25.22 -9.17
N ILE A 132 3.01 -24.80 -8.28
CA ILE A 132 4.12 -25.65 -7.80
C ILE A 132 3.58 -26.83 -6.99
N GLU A 133 2.64 -26.58 -6.08
CA GLU A 133 2.02 -27.65 -5.28
C GLU A 133 1.30 -28.68 -6.16
N ASN A 134 0.58 -28.22 -7.19
CA ASN A 134 -0.10 -29.08 -8.15
C ASN A 134 0.87 -29.90 -9.00
N ARG A 135 2.01 -29.33 -9.41
CA ARG A 135 3.08 -30.08 -10.10
C ARG A 135 3.72 -31.13 -9.20
N GLY A 136 3.97 -30.78 -7.94
CA GLY A 136 4.48 -31.71 -6.92
C GLY A 136 3.58 -32.94 -6.75
N LYS A 137 2.26 -32.74 -6.70
CA LYS A 137 1.26 -33.82 -6.60
C LYS A 137 1.22 -34.73 -7.84
N LYS A 138 1.32 -34.17 -9.05
CA LYS A 138 1.27 -34.94 -10.32
C LYS A 138 2.50 -35.82 -10.55
N ASN A 139 3.67 -35.42 -10.04
CA ASN A 139 4.93 -36.16 -10.20
C ASN A 139 5.08 -37.40 -9.29
N ILE A 140 4.09 -37.69 -8.43
CA ILE A 140 4.13 -38.85 -7.50
C ILE A 140 3.89 -40.20 -8.22
N PHE A 141 3.42 -40.19 -9.47
CA PHE A 141 2.83 -41.37 -10.13
C PHE A 141 3.74 -42.26 -11.01
N ARG A 142 5.03 -41.97 -11.21
CA ARG A 142 5.90 -42.82 -12.06
C ARG A 142 6.88 -43.67 -11.22
N LYS A 143 6.70 -44.99 -11.25
CA LYS A 143 7.44 -45.99 -10.45
C LYS A 143 8.55 -46.68 -11.26
N THR A 144 9.66 -45.99 -11.55
CA THR A 144 10.91 -46.67 -12.00
C THR A 144 12.04 -46.46 -10.99
N ILE A 145 13.07 -47.32 -11.00
CA ILE A 145 14.22 -47.22 -10.07
C ILE A 145 15.02 -45.93 -10.30
N PHE A 146 15.24 -45.55 -11.56
CA PHE A 146 15.80 -44.24 -11.95
C PHE A 146 14.94 -43.07 -11.43
N HIS A 147 13.61 -43.26 -11.36
CA HIS A 147 12.71 -42.28 -10.77
C HIS A 147 13.00 -42.05 -9.29
N LYS A 148 13.44 -43.04 -8.51
CA LYS A 148 13.68 -42.86 -7.06
C LYS A 148 14.86 -41.93 -6.76
N ILE A 149 15.92 -41.97 -7.57
CA ILE A 149 17.12 -41.13 -7.41
C ILE A 149 16.81 -39.70 -7.88
N LEU A 150 16.28 -39.57 -9.11
CA LEU A 150 15.83 -38.28 -9.66
C LEU A 150 14.76 -37.62 -8.78
N LYS A 151 13.91 -38.40 -8.11
CA LYS A 151 12.85 -37.90 -7.22
C LYS A 151 13.40 -37.14 -6.02
N LYS A 152 14.57 -37.49 -5.46
CA LYS A 152 15.15 -36.74 -4.34
C LYS A 152 15.61 -35.35 -4.76
N GLU A 153 16.32 -35.23 -5.87
CA GLU A 153 16.78 -33.95 -6.42
C GLU A 153 15.63 -33.09 -6.97
N LEU A 154 14.64 -33.72 -7.62
CA LEU A 154 13.42 -33.03 -8.03
C LEU A 154 12.65 -32.53 -6.81
N GLN A 155 12.45 -33.34 -5.79
CA GLN A 155 11.77 -32.92 -4.55
C GLN A 155 12.52 -31.81 -3.82
N SER A 156 13.85 -31.84 -3.75
CA SER A 156 14.61 -30.73 -3.15
C SER A 156 14.45 -29.43 -3.93
N ASN A 157 14.47 -29.49 -5.27
CA ASN A 157 14.26 -28.31 -6.12
C ASN A 157 12.81 -27.77 -6.04
N PHE A 158 11.82 -28.67 -5.97
CA PHE A 158 10.41 -28.29 -5.75
C PHE A 158 10.22 -27.60 -4.39
N ASN A 159 10.77 -28.19 -3.32
CA ASN A 159 10.67 -27.63 -1.97
C ASN A 159 11.37 -26.27 -1.88
N TYR A 160 12.58 -26.15 -2.43
CA TYR A 160 13.28 -24.86 -2.49
C TYR A 160 12.47 -23.78 -3.21
N SER A 161 11.90 -24.10 -4.38
CA SER A 161 11.07 -23.14 -5.11
C SER A 161 9.81 -22.78 -4.33
N LEU A 162 9.17 -23.74 -3.67
CA LEU A 162 7.96 -23.50 -2.88
C LEU A 162 8.26 -22.59 -1.68
N ASP A 163 9.33 -22.89 -0.95
CA ASP A 163 9.77 -22.10 0.22
C ASP A 163 10.09 -20.67 -0.18
N LYS A 164 10.75 -20.48 -1.34
CA LYS A 164 10.98 -19.15 -1.91
C LYS A 164 9.67 -18.37 -2.12
N TRP A 165 8.69 -18.95 -2.81
CA TRP A 165 7.43 -18.26 -3.08
C TRP A 165 6.61 -18.01 -1.80
N LYS A 166 6.66 -18.91 -0.83
CA LYS A 166 6.03 -18.71 0.49
C LYS A 166 6.69 -17.55 1.25
N LYS A 167 8.01 -17.45 1.19
CA LYS A 167 8.74 -16.30 1.74
C LYS A 167 8.37 -15.01 1.01
N ASP A 168 8.33 -15.03 -0.33
CA ASP A 168 7.93 -13.86 -1.13
C ASP A 168 6.50 -13.40 -0.77
N LEU A 169 5.57 -14.33 -0.51
CA LEU A 169 4.22 -14.00 -0.04
C LEU A 169 4.26 -13.34 1.34
N SER A 170 4.99 -13.92 2.29
CA SER A 170 5.12 -13.38 3.65
C SER A 170 5.74 -11.98 3.66
N ASP A 171 6.83 -11.78 2.90
CA ASP A 171 7.49 -10.47 2.78
C ASP A 171 6.53 -9.44 2.14
N TYR A 172 5.73 -9.88 1.16
CA TYR A 172 4.76 -9.02 0.49
C TYR A 172 3.55 -8.66 1.38
N GLU A 173 3.07 -9.59 2.20
CA GLU A 173 2.00 -9.33 3.17
C GLU A 173 2.43 -8.31 4.22
N ALA A 174 3.69 -8.35 4.67
CA ALA A 174 4.25 -7.33 5.55
C ALA A 174 4.36 -5.95 4.88
N GLU A 175 4.79 -5.89 3.61
CA GLU A 175 4.78 -4.65 2.80
C GLU A 175 3.36 -4.09 2.66
N LYS A 176 2.40 -4.95 2.35
CA LYS A 176 0.99 -4.60 2.18
C LYS A 176 0.39 -4.02 3.47
N GLU A 177 0.65 -4.63 4.62
CA GLU A 177 0.15 -4.17 5.92
C GLU A 177 0.72 -2.78 6.27
N ARG A 178 2.02 -2.56 6.04
CA ARG A 178 2.65 -1.25 6.25
C ARG A 178 2.01 -0.15 5.41
N ASP A 179 1.62 -0.46 4.18
CA ASP A 179 1.09 0.50 3.21
C ASP A 179 -0.44 0.67 3.32
N PHE A 180 -1.12 -0.23 4.03
CA PHE A 180 -2.58 -0.22 4.19
C PHE A 180 -3.07 0.95 5.05
N ARG A 181 -4.10 1.64 4.60
CA ARG A 181 -4.78 2.70 5.36
C ARG A 181 -6.28 2.50 5.28
N GLU A 182 -6.89 2.29 6.43
CA GLU A 182 -8.33 2.39 6.62
C GLU A 182 -8.57 3.49 7.65
N PHE A 183 -9.48 4.41 7.34
CA PHE A 183 -9.75 5.59 8.16
C PHE A 183 -11.21 5.66 8.60
#